data_AF-A0A846W968-F1
#
_entry.id   AF-A0A846W968-F1
#
_cell.length_a   1.000
_cell.length_b   1.000
_cell.length_c   1.000
_cell.angle_alpha   90.00
_cell.angle_beta   90.00
_cell.angle_gamma   90.00
#
_symmetry.space_group_name_H-M   'P 1'
#
loop_
_entity.id
_entity.type
_entity.pdbx_description
1 polymer ?
#
loop_
_entity_poly.entity_id
_entity_poly.type
_entity_poly.pdbx_seq_one_letter_code
_entity_poly.pdbx_strand_id
1 'polypeptide(L)'
;MYATRKVATVVKISRQWKQLAAAFAAVAAVTSATVGPAAAEADVTALYNSAQRHFTDGNLDAGRADLRALISADPGDAEALALHAIWSHHAGDAAAVNEAMQRLGSLDPAMAAGTQRVLHAVTAAVSTLPNPLPSLIGPQTGIVVLGYGLLPDGALRPELENRLTAAWLQAIAAPFSPVVVTGGNPQNGISEAEAMRRWLIGRGLPADRIHVEDRAGSTVQNALFSTKLLRDLGANSAVVVTSPNHIRRAVADFIVAGTNVVGAMTSLEQLVSQLPPPDRSAQRGIYLDATRTFELDSSR
;
A
#
# COMPACT_ATOMS: atom_id res chain seq x y z
N MET A 1 -48.40 -1.57 44.81
CA MET A 1 -49.16 -2.83 45.02
C MET A 1 -49.91 -3.11 43.72
N TYR A 2 -49.58 -4.23 43.03
CA TYR A 2 -50.36 -5.04 42.06
C TYR A 2 -51.43 -4.39 41.13
N ALA A 3 -51.67 -4.78 39.88
CA ALA A 3 -51.04 -5.65 38.88
C ALA A 3 -51.90 -5.59 37.58
N THR A 4 -51.22 -5.73 36.44
CA THR A 4 -51.60 -6.29 35.13
C THR A 4 -53.06 -6.63 34.76
N ARG A 5 -53.44 -6.30 33.49
CA ARG A 5 -53.71 -7.31 32.44
C ARG A 5 -53.89 -6.68 31.03
N LYS A 6 -53.15 -7.23 30.05
CA LYS A 6 -53.40 -7.13 28.60
C LYS A 6 -54.40 -8.21 28.18
N VAL A 7 -55.25 -7.94 27.19
CA VAL A 7 -55.88 -8.96 26.33
C VAL A 7 -55.91 -8.45 24.88
N ALA A 8 -55.52 -9.35 23.97
CA ALA A 8 -55.42 -9.16 22.53
C ALA A 8 -56.77 -9.32 21.82
N THR A 9 -56.90 -8.78 20.62
CA THR A 9 -58.02 -9.07 19.72
C THR A 9 -57.48 -9.51 18.36
N VAL A 10 -57.73 -10.77 18.04
CA VAL A 10 -57.56 -11.40 16.73
C VAL A 10 -58.88 -11.21 15.98
N VAL A 11 -58.84 -10.75 14.74
CA VAL A 11 -59.97 -10.86 13.80
C VAL A 11 -59.49 -11.54 12.52
N LYS A 12 -60.15 -12.65 12.19
CA LYS A 12 -59.97 -13.50 11.01
C LYS A 12 -61.30 -13.51 10.24
N ILE A 13 -61.36 -12.95 9.03
CA ILE A 13 -62.51 -13.06 8.09
C ILE A 13 -61.95 -12.72 6.68
N SER A 14 -62.25 -13.32 5.53
CA SER A 14 -62.68 -14.66 5.09
C SER A 14 -62.50 -14.65 3.55
N ARG A 15 -62.14 -15.78 2.93
CA ARG A 15 -62.08 -15.94 1.46
C ARG A 15 -63.48 -16.03 0.86
N GLN A 16 -63.78 -15.28 -0.21
CA GLN A 16 -64.68 -15.72 -1.28
C GLN A 16 -64.22 -15.17 -2.63
N TRP A 17 -64.03 -16.09 -3.58
CA TRP A 17 -63.72 -15.85 -4.98
C TRP A 17 -65.02 -15.99 -5.80
N LYS A 18 -65.27 -15.07 -6.73
CA LYS A 18 -66.06 -15.35 -7.95
C LYS A 18 -65.40 -14.67 -9.14
N GLN A 19 -65.32 -15.46 -10.21
CA GLN A 19 -64.60 -15.24 -11.45
C GLN A 19 -65.30 -14.20 -12.34
N LEU A 20 -64.52 -13.36 -13.00
CA LEU A 20 -64.82 -12.88 -14.35
C LEU A 20 -63.53 -12.91 -15.15
N ALA A 21 -63.49 -13.82 -16.12
CA ALA A 21 -62.47 -13.91 -17.14
C ALA A 21 -62.77 -12.83 -18.20
N ALA A 22 -61.82 -11.94 -18.43
CA ALA A 22 -61.74 -11.14 -19.64
C ALA A 22 -60.33 -11.28 -20.19
N ALA A 23 -60.25 -11.95 -21.35
CA ALA A 23 -59.05 -12.15 -22.11
C ALA A 23 -58.53 -10.81 -22.63
N PHE A 24 -57.31 -10.43 -22.25
CA PHE A 24 -56.50 -9.50 -23.02
C PHE A 24 -55.22 -10.20 -23.42
N ALA A 25 -55.15 -10.55 -24.70
CA ALA A 25 -53.93 -10.95 -25.37
C ALA A 25 -53.04 -9.71 -25.50
N ALA A 26 -52.08 -9.55 -24.59
CA ALA A 26 -50.97 -8.64 -24.80
C ALA A 26 -49.93 -9.38 -25.66
N VAL A 27 -49.78 -8.91 -26.89
CA VAL A 27 -48.71 -9.30 -27.80
C VAL A 27 -47.37 -9.15 -27.09
N ALA A 28 -46.63 -10.25 -27.01
CA ALA A 28 -45.25 -10.24 -26.56
C ALA A 28 -44.40 -9.42 -27.53
N ALA A 29 -44.03 -8.21 -27.13
CA ALA A 29 -42.81 -7.62 -27.63
C ALA A 29 -41.66 -8.35 -26.93
N VAL A 30 -41.15 -9.41 -27.56
CA VAL A 30 -39.78 -9.86 -27.31
C VAL A 30 -38.90 -8.73 -27.85
N THR A 31 -38.65 -7.73 -27.01
CA THR A 31 -37.43 -6.94 -27.17
C THR A 31 -36.31 -7.93 -26.93
N SER A 32 -35.65 -8.34 -28.01
CA SER A 32 -34.31 -8.91 -27.94
C SER A 32 -33.49 -7.99 -27.04
N ALA A 33 -33.25 -8.42 -25.80
CA ALA A 33 -32.22 -7.85 -24.97
C ALA A 33 -30.93 -8.10 -25.76
N THR A 34 -30.42 -7.04 -26.38
CA THR A 34 -29.05 -7.02 -26.87
C THR A 34 -28.17 -7.33 -25.66
N VAL A 35 -27.56 -8.50 -25.69
CA VAL A 35 -26.38 -8.80 -24.87
C VAL A 35 -25.38 -7.67 -25.13
N GLY A 36 -24.95 -6.98 -24.06
CA GLY A 36 -23.86 -6.03 -24.20
C GLY A 36 -23.52 -5.09 -23.03
N PRO A 37 -23.38 -5.55 -21.76
CA PRO A 37 -22.41 -4.95 -20.83
C PRO A 37 -21.05 -5.65 -20.94
N ALA A 38 -21.04 -6.96 -21.22
CA ALA A 38 -19.84 -7.80 -21.13
C ALA A 38 -18.72 -7.43 -22.10
N ALA A 39 -19.02 -6.85 -23.28
CA ALA A 39 -17.98 -6.49 -24.25
C ALA A 39 -17.28 -5.17 -23.90
N ALA A 40 -18.02 -4.16 -23.41
CA ALA A 40 -17.45 -2.90 -22.94
C ALA A 40 -16.73 -3.08 -21.59
N GLU A 41 -17.29 -3.90 -20.71
CA GLU A 41 -16.68 -4.29 -19.43
C GLU A 41 -15.39 -5.12 -19.63
N ALA A 42 -15.38 -6.02 -20.62
CA ALA A 42 -14.17 -6.74 -21.02
C ALA A 42 -13.10 -5.81 -21.63
N ASP A 43 -13.50 -4.77 -22.35
CA ASP A 43 -12.58 -3.79 -22.96
C ASP A 43 -11.92 -2.91 -21.88
N VAL A 44 -12.68 -2.37 -20.92
CA VAL A 44 -12.12 -1.57 -19.81
C VAL A 44 -11.23 -2.40 -18.89
N THR A 45 -11.59 -3.66 -18.62
CA THR A 45 -10.75 -4.60 -17.85
C THR A 45 -9.44 -4.90 -18.58
N ALA A 46 -9.50 -5.14 -19.90
CA ALA A 46 -8.32 -5.37 -20.71
C ALA A 46 -7.40 -4.15 -20.74
N LEU A 47 -7.95 -2.94 -20.86
CA LEU A 47 -7.20 -1.68 -20.82
C LEU A 47 -6.53 -1.46 -19.46
N TYR A 48 -7.23 -1.72 -18.35
CA TYR A 48 -6.67 -1.61 -17.00
C TYR A 48 -5.47 -2.55 -16.83
N ASN A 49 -5.65 -3.81 -17.20
CA ASN A 49 -4.61 -4.84 -17.12
C ASN A 49 -3.43 -4.55 -18.06
N SER A 50 -3.71 -3.99 -19.24
CA SER A 50 -2.69 -3.56 -20.19
C SER A 50 -1.87 -2.40 -19.65
N ALA A 51 -2.53 -1.39 -19.06
CA ALA A 51 -1.86 -0.27 -18.43
C ALA A 51 -0.88 -0.71 -17.33
N GLN A 52 -1.34 -1.56 -16.41
CA GLN A 52 -0.51 -2.09 -15.32
C GLN A 52 0.71 -2.87 -15.82
N ARG A 53 0.55 -3.69 -16.88
CA ARG A 53 1.68 -4.37 -17.55
C ARG A 53 2.65 -3.36 -18.15
N HIS A 54 2.16 -2.38 -18.90
CA HIS A 54 2.98 -1.33 -19.48
C HIS A 54 3.79 -0.54 -18.45
N PHE A 55 3.20 -0.22 -17.28
CA PHE A 55 3.94 0.40 -16.19
C PHE A 55 5.03 -0.49 -15.61
N THR A 56 4.75 -1.78 -15.46
CA THR A 56 5.72 -2.78 -15.02
C THR A 56 6.89 -2.91 -16.01
N ASP A 57 6.58 -2.96 -17.30
CA ASP A 57 7.54 -3.14 -18.38
C ASP A 57 8.34 -1.85 -18.68
N GLY A 58 7.84 -0.69 -18.26
CA GLY A 58 8.45 0.62 -18.48
C GLY A 58 7.97 1.35 -19.73
N ASN A 59 6.93 0.85 -20.39
CA ASN A 59 6.25 1.54 -21.47
C ASN A 59 5.21 2.54 -20.93
N LEU A 60 5.68 3.54 -20.19
CA LEU A 60 4.82 4.41 -19.37
C LEU A 60 3.83 5.22 -20.20
N ASP A 61 4.22 5.64 -21.41
CA ASP A 61 3.33 6.38 -22.30
C ASP A 61 2.19 5.52 -22.85
N ALA A 62 2.47 4.26 -23.20
CA ALA A 62 1.43 3.32 -23.60
C ALA A 62 0.48 3.03 -22.44
N GLY A 63 1.01 2.81 -21.23
CA GLY A 63 0.17 2.61 -20.05
C GLY A 63 -0.73 3.81 -19.74
N ARG A 64 -0.23 5.04 -19.90
CA ARG A 64 -1.05 6.26 -19.77
C ARG A 64 -2.07 6.39 -20.90
N ALA A 65 -1.76 5.93 -22.11
CA ALA A 65 -2.71 5.92 -23.23
C ALA A 65 -3.86 4.95 -22.97
N ASP A 66 -3.57 3.75 -22.48
CA ASP A 66 -4.56 2.75 -22.09
C ASP A 66 -5.48 3.28 -20.98
N LEU A 67 -4.93 3.95 -19.96
CA LEU A 67 -5.75 4.60 -18.92
C LEU A 67 -6.66 5.70 -19.47
N ARG A 68 -6.18 6.52 -20.42
CA ARG A 68 -7.03 7.55 -21.04
C ARG A 68 -8.16 6.94 -21.86
N ALA A 69 -7.88 5.86 -22.59
CA ALA A 69 -8.90 5.12 -23.32
C ALA A 69 -9.93 4.51 -22.37
N LEU A 70 -9.48 3.89 -21.28
CA LEU A 70 -10.34 3.35 -20.22
C LEU A 70 -11.23 4.45 -19.64
N ILE A 71 -10.66 5.57 -19.17
CA ILE A 71 -11.40 6.67 -18.55
C ILE A 71 -12.38 7.33 -19.55
N SER A 72 -12.12 7.25 -20.85
CA SER A 72 -13.05 7.72 -21.88
C SER A 72 -14.26 6.79 -22.03
N ALA A 73 -14.03 5.48 -21.89
CA ALA A 73 -15.08 4.45 -21.96
C ALA A 73 -15.88 4.34 -20.64
N ASP A 74 -15.21 4.49 -19.50
CA ASP A 74 -15.81 4.54 -18.16
C ASP A 74 -15.28 5.74 -17.36
N PRO A 75 -15.93 6.91 -17.48
CA PRO A 75 -15.52 8.12 -16.75
C PRO A 75 -15.67 8.04 -15.22
N GLY A 76 -16.38 7.03 -14.70
CA GLY A 76 -16.66 6.83 -13.29
C GLY A 76 -15.66 5.92 -12.57
N ASP A 77 -14.70 5.35 -13.29
CA ASP A 77 -13.71 4.43 -12.74
C ASP A 77 -12.69 5.14 -11.84
N ALA A 78 -12.90 5.02 -10.51
CA ALA A 78 -12.09 5.68 -9.50
C ALA A 78 -10.64 5.18 -9.46
N GLU A 79 -10.41 3.88 -9.65
CA GLU A 79 -9.05 3.32 -9.65
C GLU A 79 -8.27 3.72 -10.90
N ALA A 80 -8.92 3.73 -12.07
CA ALA A 80 -8.28 4.19 -13.31
C ALA A 80 -7.91 5.68 -13.21
N LEU A 81 -8.76 6.51 -12.61
CA LEU A 81 -8.45 7.91 -12.31
C LEU A 81 -7.28 8.04 -11.32
N ALA A 82 -7.24 7.23 -10.27
CA ALA A 82 -6.15 7.20 -9.30
C ALA A 82 -4.82 6.82 -9.97
N LEU A 83 -4.79 5.73 -10.74
CA LEU A 83 -3.61 5.33 -11.51
C LEU A 83 -3.20 6.41 -12.52
N HIS A 84 -4.17 7.06 -13.18
CA HIS A 84 -3.88 8.10 -14.16
C HIS A 84 -3.22 9.32 -13.51
N ALA A 85 -3.67 9.72 -12.32
CA ALA A 85 -3.02 10.76 -11.53
C ALA A 85 -1.60 10.36 -11.12
N ILE A 86 -1.40 9.15 -10.59
CA ILE A 86 -0.09 8.64 -10.14
C ILE A 86 0.92 8.62 -11.29
N TRP A 87 0.56 8.05 -12.44
CA TRP A 87 1.48 7.92 -13.56
C TRP A 87 1.62 9.20 -14.39
N SER A 88 0.64 10.11 -14.37
CA SER A 88 0.82 11.46 -14.91
C SER A 88 1.74 12.31 -14.03
N HIS A 89 1.72 12.12 -12.72
CA HIS A 89 2.70 12.73 -11.81
C HIS A 89 4.12 12.23 -12.11
N HIS A 90 4.30 10.94 -12.39
CA HIS A 90 5.58 10.40 -12.89
C HIS A 90 6.02 11.06 -14.20
N ALA A 91 5.10 11.29 -15.13
CA ALA A 91 5.39 11.94 -16.40
C ALA A 91 5.64 13.46 -16.29
N GLY A 92 5.34 14.08 -15.15
CA GLY A 92 5.43 15.54 -14.97
C GLY A 92 4.26 16.31 -15.58
N ASP A 93 3.15 15.63 -15.86
CA ASP A 93 1.95 16.20 -16.46
C ASP A 93 0.99 16.71 -15.36
N ALA A 94 1.28 17.90 -14.84
CA ALA A 94 0.53 18.50 -13.74
C ALA A 94 -0.94 18.79 -14.11
N ALA A 95 -1.24 19.05 -15.38
CA ALA A 95 -2.60 19.28 -15.84
C ALA A 95 -3.44 17.99 -15.72
N ALA A 96 -2.92 16.87 -16.21
CA ALA A 96 -3.58 15.57 -16.10
C ALA A 96 -3.75 15.13 -14.63
N VAL A 97 -2.77 15.40 -13.76
CA VAL A 97 -2.89 15.15 -12.31
C VAL A 97 -4.07 15.93 -11.72
N ASN A 98 -4.14 17.24 -11.99
CA ASN A 98 -5.17 18.10 -11.42
C ASN A 98 -6.58 17.70 -11.89
N GLU A 99 -6.74 17.42 -13.19
CA GLU A 99 -8.01 16.96 -13.75
C GLU A 99 -8.46 15.64 -13.11
N ALA A 100 -7.57 14.65 -13.07
CA ALA A 100 -7.88 13.34 -12.50
C ALA A 100 -8.24 13.44 -11.02
N MET A 101 -7.48 14.22 -10.23
CA MET A 101 -7.72 14.41 -8.80
C MET A 101 -9.03 15.16 -8.53
N GLN A 102 -9.40 16.16 -9.35
CA GLN A 102 -10.66 16.87 -9.21
C GLN A 102 -11.87 15.95 -9.46
N ARG A 103 -11.79 15.12 -10.51
CA ARG A 103 -12.81 14.12 -10.83
C ARG A 103 -12.90 13.06 -9.74
N LEU A 104 -11.75 12.51 -9.34
CA LEU A 104 -11.66 11.49 -8.30
C LEU A 104 -12.21 12.00 -6.97
N GLY A 105 -11.89 13.24 -6.57
CA GLY A 105 -12.43 13.84 -5.34
C GLY A 105 -13.94 14.03 -5.34
N SER A 106 -14.57 14.13 -6.52
CA SER A 106 -16.03 14.19 -6.66
C SER A 106 -16.68 12.82 -6.66
N LEU A 107 -15.98 11.78 -7.14
CA LEU A 107 -16.48 10.41 -7.28
C LEU A 107 -16.24 9.57 -6.01
N ASP A 108 -15.01 9.58 -5.52
CA ASP A 108 -14.55 8.83 -4.35
C ASP A 108 -13.51 9.66 -3.57
N PRO A 109 -13.96 10.42 -2.54
CA PRO A 109 -13.07 11.23 -1.70
C PRO A 109 -12.03 10.41 -0.93
N ALA A 110 -12.33 9.14 -0.60
CA ALA A 110 -11.41 8.28 0.14
C ALA A 110 -10.27 7.81 -0.77
N MET A 111 -10.61 7.38 -2.00
CA MET A 111 -9.63 7.06 -3.03
C MET A 111 -8.79 8.30 -3.35
N ALA A 112 -9.40 9.49 -3.53
CA ALA A 112 -8.68 10.73 -3.76
C ALA A 112 -7.67 11.05 -2.63
N ALA A 113 -8.09 10.93 -1.37
CA ALA A 113 -7.19 11.13 -0.23
C ALA A 113 -6.03 10.12 -0.22
N GLY A 114 -6.29 8.87 -0.61
CA GLY A 114 -5.28 7.84 -0.78
C GLY A 114 -4.30 8.13 -1.90
N THR A 115 -4.80 8.51 -3.08
CA THR A 115 -3.98 8.96 -4.22
C THR A 115 -3.11 10.15 -3.84
N GLN A 116 -3.66 11.13 -3.12
CA GLN A 116 -2.88 12.27 -2.63
C GLN A 116 -1.75 11.83 -1.69
N ARG A 117 -2.00 10.85 -0.80
CA ARG A 117 -0.93 10.26 0.03
C ARG A 117 0.15 9.62 -0.82
N VAL A 118 -0.19 8.90 -1.88
CA VAL A 118 0.79 8.33 -2.83
C VAL A 118 1.62 9.42 -3.48
N LEU A 119 1.00 10.47 -4.04
CA LEU A 119 1.71 11.58 -4.68
C LEU A 119 2.66 12.30 -3.71
N HIS A 120 2.20 12.52 -2.48
CA HIS A 120 3.04 13.07 -1.41
C HIS A 120 4.20 12.13 -1.05
N ALA A 121 3.92 10.84 -0.89
CA ALA A 121 4.91 9.83 -0.52
C ALA A 121 6.04 9.71 -1.54
N VAL A 122 5.71 9.62 -2.84
CA VAL A 122 6.74 9.52 -3.90
C VAL A 122 7.59 10.79 -3.98
N THR A 123 6.98 11.96 -3.79
CA THR A 123 7.69 13.25 -3.77
C THR A 123 8.66 13.32 -2.59
N ALA A 124 8.18 13.00 -1.37
CA ALA A 124 9.01 12.96 -0.17
C ALA A 124 10.14 11.93 -0.29
N ALA A 125 9.86 10.76 -0.85
CA ALA A 125 10.84 9.70 -1.08
C ALA A 125 11.97 10.11 -2.04
N VAL A 126 11.65 10.76 -3.16
CA VAL A 126 12.68 11.23 -4.11
C VAL A 126 13.62 12.24 -3.45
N SER A 127 13.08 13.13 -2.61
CA SER A 127 13.85 14.11 -1.85
C SER A 127 14.51 13.55 -0.58
N THR A 128 14.22 12.30 -0.20
CA THR A 128 14.83 11.68 0.99
C THR A 128 16.31 11.46 0.74
N LEU A 129 17.14 12.02 1.63
CA LEU A 129 18.58 11.77 1.65
C LEU A 129 18.86 10.55 2.53
N PRO A 130 19.59 9.54 2.05
CA PRO A 130 20.08 8.48 2.90
C PRO A 130 20.97 9.08 4.00
N ASN A 131 20.62 8.86 5.27
CA ASN A 131 21.32 9.45 6.41
C ASN A 131 21.98 8.36 7.27
N PRO A 132 23.32 8.35 7.43
CA PRO A 132 23.99 7.37 8.29
C PRO A 132 23.94 7.75 9.78
N LEU A 133 23.42 8.93 10.12
CA LEU A 133 23.40 9.43 11.50
C LEU A 133 22.07 9.11 12.19
N PRO A 134 22.10 8.72 13.48
CA PRO A 134 20.90 8.55 14.27
C PRO A 134 20.07 9.83 14.35
N SER A 135 18.75 9.67 14.29
CA SER A 135 17.78 10.72 14.57
C SER A 135 17.49 10.79 16.07
N LEU A 136 17.26 11.99 16.59
CA LEU A 136 16.82 12.18 17.98
C LEU A 136 15.31 11.95 18.05
N ILE A 137 14.91 10.81 18.60
CA ILE A 137 13.51 10.35 18.64
C ILE A 137 13.14 9.85 20.05
N GLY A 138 11.83 9.72 20.30
CA GLY A 138 11.29 9.27 21.58
C GLY A 138 10.53 7.94 21.50
N PRO A 139 9.93 7.48 22.62
CA PRO A 139 9.25 6.18 22.71
C PRO A 139 8.03 6.02 21.79
N GLN A 140 7.45 7.12 21.30
CA GLN A 140 6.35 7.10 20.32
C GLN A 140 6.83 6.93 18.86
N THR A 141 8.14 6.83 18.64
CA THR A 141 8.74 6.58 17.32
C THR A 141 9.40 5.21 17.34
N GLY A 142 9.00 4.33 16.43
CA GLY A 142 9.64 3.03 16.26
C GLY A 142 10.85 3.08 15.33
N ILE A 143 11.77 2.13 15.50
CA ILE A 143 12.90 1.91 14.60
C ILE A 143 12.58 0.67 13.78
N VAL A 144 12.38 0.80 12.46
CA VAL A 144 11.96 -0.33 11.61
C VAL A 144 13.12 -0.75 10.71
N VAL A 145 13.57 -1.99 10.85
CA VAL A 145 14.69 -2.56 10.10
C VAL A 145 14.17 -3.52 9.04
N LEU A 146 14.41 -3.21 7.77
CA LEU A 146 13.99 -4.06 6.65
C LEU A 146 15.03 -5.13 6.35
N GLY A 147 14.54 -6.35 6.14
CA GLY A 147 15.31 -7.49 5.66
C GLY A 147 15.91 -7.33 4.26
N TYR A 148 16.90 -8.16 3.93
CA TYR A 148 17.64 -8.17 2.65
C TYR A 148 17.80 -9.57 2.06
N GLY A 149 17.58 -10.63 2.85
CA GLY A 149 17.98 -11.99 2.51
C GLY A 149 19.01 -12.57 3.47
N LEU A 150 18.84 -13.86 3.79
CA LEU A 150 19.87 -14.68 4.44
C LEU A 150 20.69 -15.45 3.41
N LEU A 151 21.84 -15.97 3.85
CA LEU A 151 22.59 -17.00 3.14
C LEU A 151 21.88 -18.37 3.31
N PRO A 152 22.15 -19.37 2.43
CA PRO A 152 21.48 -20.67 2.49
C PRO A 152 21.62 -21.42 3.82
N ASP A 153 22.69 -21.17 4.57
CA ASP A 153 22.95 -21.73 5.89
C ASP A 153 22.21 -20.96 7.03
N GLY A 154 21.49 -19.90 6.71
CA GLY A 154 20.78 -19.04 7.66
C GLY A 154 21.61 -17.89 8.21
N ALA A 155 22.87 -17.72 7.78
CA ALA A 155 23.69 -16.60 8.19
C ALA A 155 23.21 -15.27 7.56
N LEU A 156 23.48 -14.16 8.25
CA LEU A 156 23.18 -12.82 7.74
C LEU A 156 24.10 -12.52 6.54
N ARG A 157 23.55 -11.84 5.54
CA ARG A 157 24.37 -11.25 4.47
C ARG A 157 25.06 -9.98 4.98
N PRO A 158 26.25 -9.62 4.44
CA PRO A 158 26.95 -8.40 4.83
C PRO A 158 26.09 -7.14 4.78
N GLU A 159 25.24 -7.01 3.77
CA GLU A 159 24.35 -5.85 3.63
C GLU A 159 23.27 -5.82 4.72
N LEU A 160 22.80 -6.99 5.18
CA LEU A 160 21.86 -7.09 6.30
C LEU A 160 22.55 -6.72 7.62
N GLU A 161 23.80 -7.16 7.82
CA GLU A 161 24.61 -6.73 8.98
C GLU A 161 24.85 -5.21 8.98
N ASN A 162 25.06 -4.61 7.82
CA ASN A 162 25.20 -3.16 7.69
C ASN A 162 23.92 -2.41 8.08
N ARG A 163 22.75 -2.91 7.68
CA ARG A 163 21.44 -2.37 8.14
C ARG A 163 21.26 -2.52 9.65
N LEU A 164 21.61 -3.68 10.19
CA LEU A 164 21.52 -3.95 11.62
C LEU A 164 22.47 -3.10 12.45
N THR A 165 23.65 -2.81 11.93
CA THR A 165 24.60 -1.88 12.57
C THR A 165 24.04 -0.47 12.62
N ALA A 166 23.42 0.02 11.54
CA ALA A 166 22.72 1.31 11.54
C ALA A 166 21.56 1.32 12.56
N ALA A 167 20.73 0.27 12.57
CA ALA A 167 19.64 0.14 13.53
C ALA A 167 20.12 0.09 14.99
N TRP A 168 21.22 -0.60 15.25
CA TRP A 168 21.85 -0.68 16.57
C TRP A 168 22.30 0.70 17.06
N LEU A 169 22.95 1.48 16.20
CA LEU A 169 23.33 2.87 16.52
C LEU A 169 22.09 3.73 16.81
N GLN A 170 21.03 3.62 16.00
CA GLN A 170 19.76 4.32 16.25
C GLN A 170 19.13 3.92 17.60
N ALA A 171 19.15 2.63 17.93
CA ALA A 171 18.52 2.10 19.13
C ALA A 171 19.29 2.43 20.42
N ILE A 172 20.60 2.65 20.32
CA ILE A 172 21.41 3.22 21.40
C ILE A 172 21.06 4.69 21.61
N ALA A 173 20.96 5.47 20.52
CA ALA A 173 20.59 6.88 20.59
C ALA A 173 19.15 7.10 21.09
N ALA A 174 18.27 6.12 20.88
CA ALA A 174 16.87 6.15 21.31
C ALA A 174 16.52 4.91 22.15
N PRO A 175 16.93 4.85 23.44
CA PRO A 175 16.84 3.64 24.26
C PRO A 175 15.41 3.24 24.68
N PHE A 176 14.41 4.11 24.45
CA PHE A 176 13.01 3.84 24.78
C PHE A 176 12.13 3.57 23.55
N SER A 177 12.67 3.69 22.34
CA SER A 177 11.95 3.38 21.12
C SER A 177 11.83 1.87 20.92
N PRO A 178 10.67 1.34 20.48
CA PRO A 178 10.56 -0.04 20.06
C PRO A 178 11.35 -0.25 18.76
N VAL A 179 11.95 -1.43 18.61
CA VAL A 179 12.64 -1.85 17.39
C VAL A 179 11.80 -2.92 16.71
N VAL A 180 11.34 -2.66 15.50
CA VAL A 180 10.65 -3.64 14.65
C VAL A 180 11.64 -4.16 13.63
N VAL A 181 11.78 -5.47 13.53
CA VAL A 181 12.57 -6.15 12.49
C VAL A 181 11.61 -6.91 11.58
N THR A 182 11.67 -6.66 10.26
CA THR A 182 10.69 -7.18 9.29
C THR A 182 11.35 -7.94 8.15
N GLY A 183 10.86 -9.16 7.87
CA GLY A 183 11.36 -10.03 6.81
C GLY A 183 11.04 -11.50 7.06
N GLY A 184 10.26 -12.10 6.18
CA GLY A 184 9.65 -13.41 6.35
C GLY A 184 10.25 -14.55 5.54
N ASN A 185 11.22 -14.29 4.66
CA ASN A 185 11.83 -15.35 3.84
C ASN A 185 12.76 -16.22 4.70
N PRO A 186 12.41 -17.49 4.98
CA PRO A 186 13.24 -18.32 5.82
C PRO A 186 14.40 -18.93 5.03
N GLN A 187 15.56 -19.06 5.66
CA GLN A 187 16.66 -19.91 5.22
C GLN A 187 17.08 -20.80 6.38
N ASN A 188 17.34 -22.08 6.12
CA ASN A 188 17.72 -23.05 7.15
C ASN A 188 16.79 -23.02 8.41
N GLY A 189 15.48 -22.85 8.19
CA GLY A 189 14.47 -22.85 9.25
C GLY A 189 14.38 -21.58 10.10
N ILE A 190 15.10 -20.49 9.74
CA ILE A 190 15.04 -19.19 10.43
C ILE A 190 14.63 -18.08 9.46
N SER A 191 13.70 -17.22 9.87
CA SER A 191 13.33 -16.02 9.10
C SER A 191 14.39 -14.92 9.21
N GLU A 192 14.45 -14.03 8.23
CA GLU A 192 15.30 -12.83 8.30
C GLU A 192 15.05 -12.03 9.59
N ALA A 193 13.79 -11.81 9.95
CA ALA A 193 13.41 -11.05 11.13
C ALA A 193 13.89 -11.69 12.45
N GLU A 194 13.80 -13.02 12.57
CA GLU A 194 14.32 -13.72 13.75
C GLU A 194 15.85 -13.69 13.81
N ALA A 195 16.54 -13.84 12.67
CA ALA A 195 17.99 -13.69 12.61
C ALA A 195 18.45 -12.27 13.00
N MET A 196 17.74 -11.25 12.51
CA MET A 196 17.94 -9.84 12.88
C MET A 196 17.76 -9.62 14.39
N ARG A 197 16.70 -10.17 14.99
CA ARG A 197 16.46 -10.09 16.43
C ARG A 197 17.60 -10.69 17.24
N ARG A 198 18.06 -11.90 16.88
CA ARG A 198 19.17 -12.57 17.57
C ARG A 198 20.45 -11.75 17.50
N TRP A 199 20.75 -11.15 16.35
CA TRP A 199 21.92 -10.31 16.18
C TRP A 199 21.87 -9.07 17.09
N LEU A 200 20.74 -8.38 17.14
CA LEU A 200 20.56 -7.19 17.99
C LEU A 200 20.66 -7.51 19.48
N ILE A 201 20.06 -8.63 19.93
CA ILE A 201 20.21 -9.13 21.30
C ILE A 201 21.67 -9.45 21.61
N GLY A 202 22.38 -10.13 20.69
CA GLY A 202 23.80 -10.42 20.81
C GLY A 202 24.69 -9.18 20.90
N ARG A 203 24.20 -8.02 20.43
CA ARG A 203 24.84 -6.71 20.55
C ARG A 203 24.35 -5.89 21.76
N GLY A 204 23.62 -6.51 22.67
CA GLY A 204 23.24 -5.93 23.96
C GLY A 204 21.91 -5.16 23.98
N LEU A 205 21.08 -5.24 22.94
CA LEU A 205 19.73 -4.67 23.01
C LEU A 205 18.82 -5.56 23.86
N PRO A 206 18.00 -4.97 24.75
CA PRO A 206 16.98 -5.71 25.49
C PRO A 206 16.00 -6.43 24.55
N ALA A 207 15.76 -7.71 24.82
CA ALA A 207 14.96 -8.58 23.96
C ALA A 207 13.46 -8.20 23.91
N ASP A 208 12.96 -7.52 24.93
CA ASP A 208 11.60 -6.99 25.07
C ASP A 208 11.36 -5.73 24.23
N ARG A 209 12.43 -5.05 23.79
CA ARG A 209 12.35 -3.92 22.86
C ARG A 209 12.28 -4.33 21.40
N ILE A 210 12.59 -5.58 21.07
CA ILE A 210 12.71 -6.06 19.69
C ILE A 210 11.49 -6.90 19.33
N HIS A 211 10.71 -6.38 18.37
CA HIS A 211 9.48 -6.97 17.89
C HIS A 211 9.67 -7.51 16.47
N VAL A 212 9.24 -8.76 16.26
CA VAL A 212 9.47 -9.51 15.03
C VAL A 212 8.23 -9.46 14.15
N GLU A 213 8.42 -9.12 12.88
CA GLU A 213 7.46 -9.30 11.79
C GLU A 213 8.08 -10.28 10.78
N ASP A 214 7.61 -11.52 10.75
CA ASP A 214 8.23 -12.64 10.01
C ASP A 214 7.38 -13.13 8.84
N ARG A 215 6.43 -12.32 8.34
CA ARG A 215 5.54 -12.71 7.24
C ARG A 215 5.82 -11.99 5.94
N ALA A 216 6.48 -10.83 5.97
CA ALA A 216 6.73 -10.04 4.78
C ALA A 216 7.69 -10.71 3.79
N GLY A 217 7.23 -10.96 2.56
CA GLY A 217 8.03 -11.42 1.43
C GLY A 217 8.43 -10.32 0.43
N SER A 218 7.98 -9.07 0.64
CA SER A 218 8.24 -7.94 -0.25
C SER A 218 8.40 -6.62 0.51
N THR A 219 8.92 -5.58 -0.16
CA THR A 219 9.01 -4.22 0.42
C THR A 219 7.63 -3.67 0.80
N VAL A 220 6.62 -3.88 -0.04
CA VAL A 220 5.23 -3.51 0.22
C VAL A 220 4.71 -4.17 1.50
N GLN A 221 4.91 -5.49 1.65
CA GLN A 221 4.48 -6.22 2.84
C GLN A 221 5.26 -5.80 4.09
N ASN A 222 6.56 -5.53 3.97
CA ASN A 222 7.36 -4.98 5.07
C ASN A 222 6.73 -3.70 5.61
N ALA A 223 6.35 -2.78 4.73
CA ALA A 223 5.71 -1.51 5.13
C ALA A 223 4.33 -1.73 5.75
N LEU A 224 3.45 -2.51 5.11
CA LEU A 224 2.09 -2.76 5.61
C LEU A 224 2.09 -3.46 6.97
N PHE A 225 2.86 -4.54 7.12
CA PHE A 225 2.88 -5.34 8.35
C PHE A 225 3.61 -4.62 9.49
N SER A 226 4.72 -3.94 9.19
CA SER A 226 5.41 -3.11 10.19
C SER A 226 4.57 -1.92 10.64
N THR A 227 3.85 -1.26 9.72
CA THR A 227 2.98 -0.12 10.09
C THR A 227 1.86 -0.57 11.03
N LYS A 228 1.28 -1.75 10.81
CA LYS A 228 0.32 -2.33 11.75
C LYS A 228 0.96 -2.60 13.11
N LEU A 229 2.11 -3.28 13.13
CA LEU A 229 2.81 -3.62 14.37
C LEU A 229 3.23 -2.37 15.16
N LEU A 230 3.70 -1.32 14.49
CA LEU A 230 4.03 -0.03 15.13
C LEU A 230 2.83 0.58 15.85
N ARG A 231 1.65 0.57 15.22
CA ARG A 231 0.41 1.06 15.86
C ARG A 231 0.03 0.24 17.07
N ASP A 232 0.15 -1.09 16.99
CA ASP A 232 -0.12 -2.00 18.10
C ASP A 232 0.83 -1.74 19.29
N LEU A 233 2.04 -1.24 19.02
CA LEU A 233 3.03 -0.81 20.01
C LEU A 233 2.83 0.63 20.51
N GLY A 234 1.82 1.35 20.02
CA GLY A 234 1.56 2.75 20.37
C GLY A 234 2.50 3.77 19.72
N ALA A 235 3.28 3.37 18.71
CA ALA A 235 4.10 4.28 17.93
C ALA A 235 3.25 5.00 16.86
N ASN A 236 3.50 6.30 16.69
CA ASN A 236 2.82 7.16 15.71
C ASN A 236 3.74 7.60 14.56
N SER A 237 5.02 7.23 14.64
CA SER A 237 6.05 7.58 13.67
C SER A 237 7.14 6.51 13.61
N ALA A 238 7.97 6.56 12.58
CA ALA A 238 9.09 5.64 12.43
C ALA A 238 10.37 6.29 11.90
N VAL A 239 11.50 5.76 12.35
CA VAL A 239 12.75 5.78 11.60
C VAL A 239 12.84 4.49 10.81
N VAL A 240 12.88 4.60 9.48
CA VAL A 240 13.04 3.45 8.59
C VAL A 240 14.53 3.20 8.38
N VAL A 241 14.96 1.94 8.53
CA VAL A 241 16.35 1.51 8.40
C VAL A 241 16.50 0.48 7.28
N THR A 242 17.27 0.83 6.25
CA THR A 242 17.60 -0.06 5.12
C THR A 242 18.83 0.45 4.36
N SER A 243 19.32 -0.29 3.34
CA SER A 243 20.45 0.10 2.48
C SER A 243 20.18 1.41 1.71
N PRO A 244 21.23 2.20 1.34
CA PRO A 244 21.00 3.52 0.73
C PRO A 244 20.27 3.47 -0.61
N ASN A 245 20.48 2.42 -1.39
CA ASN A 245 19.80 2.20 -2.67
C ASN A 245 18.31 1.80 -2.52
N HIS A 246 17.88 1.43 -1.30
CA HIS A 246 16.54 0.95 -1.01
C HIS A 246 15.71 1.96 -0.20
N ILE A 247 16.37 2.92 0.47
CA ILE A 247 15.72 3.79 1.45
C ILE A 247 14.56 4.59 0.88
N ARG A 248 14.68 5.13 -0.34
CA ARG A 248 13.63 5.96 -0.95
C ARG A 248 12.36 5.15 -1.24
N ARG A 249 12.51 3.92 -1.78
CA ARG A 249 11.38 3.01 -1.99
C ARG A 249 10.68 2.68 -0.68
N ALA A 250 11.46 2.28 0.33
CA ALA A 250 10.92 1.99 1.65
C ALA A 250 10.19 3.20 2.26
N VAL A 251 10.75 4.41 2.20
CA VAL A 251 10.09 5.61 2.72
C VAL A 251 8.75 5.87 2.03
N ALA A 252 8.67 5.74 0.70
CA ALA A 252 7.39 5.88 0.00
C ALA A 252 6.36 4.88 0.52
N ASP A 253 6.72 3.60 0.59
CA ASP A 253 5.80 2.54 1.04
C ASP A 253 5.33 2.76 2.49
N PHE A 254 6.22 3.13 3.41
CA PHE A 254 5.82 3.40 4.79
C PHE A 254 4.87 4.60 4.90
N ILE A 255 5.09 5.68 4.13
CA ILE A 255 4.17 6.82 4.10
C ILE A 255 2.81 6.41 3.54
N VAL A 256 2.77 5.64 2.45
CA VAL A 256 1.52 5.16 1.86
C VAL A 256 0.77 4.23 2.80
N ALA A 257 1.47 3.32 3.50
CA ALA A 257 0.91 2.44 4.52
C ALA A 257 0.34 3.18 5.74
N GLY A 258 0.64 4.49 5.87
CA GLY A 258 0.11 5.36 6.90
C GLY A 258 1.05 5.64 8.06
N THR A 259 2.35 5.35 7.91
CA THR A 259 3.38 5.68 8.91
C THR A 259 3.96 7.07 8.66
N ASN A 260 4.03 7.91 9.70
CA ASN A 260 4.79 9.15 9.64
C ASN A 260 6.30 8.85 9.72
N VAL A 261 7.01 8.92 8.59
CA VAL A 261 8.45 8.66 8.54
C VAL A 261 9.22 9.92 8.94
N VAL A 262 9.90 9.87 10.08
CA VAL A 262 10.66 11.00 10.66
C VAL A 262 12.17 10.83 10.54
N GLY A 263 12.62 9.67 10.06
CA GLY A 263 14.03 9.41 9.76
C GLY A 263 14.21 8.27 8.77
N ALA A 264 15.29 8.34 8.01
CA ALA A 264 15.63 7.43 6.92
C ALA A 264 17.08 6.98 7.08
N MET A 265 17.32 6.13 8.08
CA MET A 265 18.67 5.76 8.47
C MET A 265 19.23 4.65 7.58
N THR A 266 20.53 4.72 7.31
CA THR A 266 21.18 3.77 6.41
C THR A 266 22.63 3.48 6.81
N SER A 267 23.28 2.54 6.13
CA SER A 267 24.71 2.30 6.29
C SER A 267 25.56 3.28 5.46
N LEU A 268 26.87 3.28 5.68
CA LEU A 268 27.81 4.09 4.88
C LEU A 268 28.09 3.47 3.50
N GLU A 269 27.77 2.19 3.32
CA GLU A 269 28.04 1.46 2.08
C GLU A 269 27.18 2.00 0.93
N GLN A 270 27.80 2.37 -0.20
CA GLN A 270 27.14 2.99 -1.36
C GLN A 270 26.45 4.34 -1.06
N LEU A 271 26.68 4.95 0.11
CA LEU A 271 26.03 6.20 0.50
C LEU A 271 26.22 7.31 -0.56
N VAL A 272 27.47 7.55 -0.98
CA VAL A 272 27.82 8.63 -1.91
C VAL A 272 27.10 8.50 -3.25
N SER A 273 27.01 7.29 -3.81
CA SER A 273 26.34 7.07 -5.10
C SER A 273 24.82 7.22 -5.01
N GLN A 274 24.26 7.18 -3.80
CA GLN A 274 22.83 7.30 -3.54
C GLN A 274 22.43 8.68 -3.00
N LEU A 275 23.37 9.63 -2.84
CA LEU A 275 23.06 11.00 -2.41
C LEU A 275 22.21 11.76 -3.45
N PRO A 276 22.52 11.75 -4.76
CA PRO A 276 21.70 12.44 -5.74
C PRO A 276 20.29 11.85 -5.80
N PRO A 277 19.24 12.67 -6.02
CA PRO A 277 17.92 12.16 -6.33
C PRO A 277 17.95 11.28 -7.59
N PRO A 278 17.20 10.16 -7.63
CA PRO A 278 17.12 9.33 -8.82
C PRO A 278 16.48 10.11 -9.98
N ASP A 279 16.97 9.87 -11.20
CA ASP A 279 16.29 10.36 -12.40
C ASP A 279 14.87 9.77 -12.53
N ARG A 280 14.05 10.35 -13.42
CA ARG A 280 12.66 9.92 -13.60
C ARG A 280 12.52 8.43 -13.94
N SER A 281 13.43 7.88 -14.74
CA SER A 281 13.37 6.45 -15.12
C SER A 281 13.62 5.57 -13.90
N ALA A 282 14.64 5.90 -13.10
CA ALA A 282 14.99 5.22 -11.86
C ALA A 282 13.91 5.35 -10.77
N GLN A 283 13.01 6.33 -10.87
CA GLN A 283 11.87 6.47 -9.95
C GLN A 283 10.77 5.43 -10.19
N ARG A 284 10.71 4.74 -11.33
CA ARG A 284 9.61 3.81 -11.69
C ARG A 284 9.31 2.78 -10.58
N GLY A 285 10.36 2.22 -9.97
CA GLY A 285 10.20 1.24 -8.89
C GLY A 285 9.50 1.81 -7.65
N ILE A 286 9.72 3.09 -7.34
CA ILE A 286 9.05 3.78 -6.23
C ILE A 286 7.55 3.90 -6.50
N TYR A 287 7.16 4.24 -7.73
CA TYR A 287 5.75 4.38 -8.10
C TYR A 287 5.02 3.03 -8.12
N LEU A 288 5.66 1.98 -8.63
CA LEU A 288 5.09 0.63 -8.64
C LEU A 288 4.83 0.12 -7.23
N ASP A 289 5.79 0.26 -6.32
CA ASP A 289 5.62 -0.19 -4.93
C ASP A 289 4.59 0.69 -4.19
N ALA A 290 4.65 2.01 -4.34
CA ALA A 290 3.68 2.91 -3.72
C ALA A 290 2.24 2.64 -4.18
N THR A 291 2.04 2.31 -5.46
CA THR A 291 0.73 1.90 -6.02
C THR A 291 0.23 0.60 -5.37
N ARG A 292 1.12 -0.39 -5.20
CA ARG A 292 0.79 -1.68 -4.55
C ARG A 292 0.55 -1.53 -3.06
N THR A 293 1.31 -0.68 -2.38
CA THR A 293 1.11 -0.34 -0.97
C THR A 293 -0.19 0.42 -0.74
N PHE A 294 -0.66 1.16 -1.74
CA PHE A 294 -1.98 1.77 -1.75
C PHE A 294 -3.10 0.76 -2.04
N GLU A 295 -2.76 -0.50 -2.32
CA GLU A 295 -3.71 -1.59 -2.56
C GLU A 295 -4.62 -1.33 -3.77
N LEU A 296 -4.13 -0.61 -4.79
CA LEU A 296 -4.75 -0.59 -6.11
C LEU A 296 -4.53 -1.93 -6.81
N ASP A 297 -5.58 -2.48 -7.41
CA ASP A 297 -5.54 -3.79 -8.05
C ASP A 297 -4.41 -3.88 -9.08
N SER A 298 -3.53 -4.87 -8.96
CA SER A 298 -2.49 -5.12 -9.96
C SER A 298 -3.04 -5.61 -11.29
N SER A 299 -4.27 -6.16 -11.26
CA SER A 299 -5.06 -6.60 -12.39
C SER A 299 -6.51 -6.83 -11.95
N ARG A 300 -7.46 -6.68 -12.87
CA ARG A 300 -8.88 -7.01 -12.75
C ARG A 300 -9.23 -8.31 -13.47
#